data_AF-A0A7C3ZZN5-F1
#
_entry.id   AF-A0A7C3ZZN5-F1
#
_cell.length_a   1.000
_cell.length_b   1.000
_cell.length_c   1.000
_cell.angle_alpha   90.00
_cell.angle_beta   90.00
_cell.angle_gamma   90.00
#
_symmetry.space_group_name_H-M   'P 1'
#
loop_
_entity.id
_entity.type
_entity.pdbx_description
1 polymer ?
#
loop_
_entity_poly.entity_id
_entity_poly.type
_entity_poly.pdbx_seq_one_letter_code
_entity_poly.pdbx_strand_id
1 'polypeptide(L)'
;MGKPEARIARSSLEELISSILSQNTSDQNSSRAFSSFRQHFPQWQAARMATLSEIEETIRGGGLSRVKARRIKAILEEVERQKGELNLEFLRHLPDGEVRSYLGQFAGVGPKTIACVMLFSRGRPAFPWIRMFIV
;
A
#
# COMPACT_ATOMS: atom_id res chain seq x y z
N MET A 1 14.62 -25.56 -15.49
CA MET A 1 14.52 -24.83 -14.21
C MET A 1 14.48 -23.35 -14.50
N GLY A 2 13.29 -22.74 -14.44
CA GLY A 2 13.12 -21.30 -14.66
C GLY A 2 13.77 -20.55 -13.51
N LYS A 3 14.70 -19.65 -13.83
CA LYS A 3 15.26 -18.70 -12.85
C LYS A 3 14.09 -17.96 -12.21
N PRO A 4 14.05 -17.77 -10.88
CA PRO A 4 13.04 -16.91 -10.29
C PRO A 4 13.24 -15.52 -10.90
N GLU A 5 12.31 -15.10 -11.75
CA GLU A 5 12.27 -13.73 -12.25
C GLU A 5 12.30 -12.82 -11.03
N ALA A 6 13.28 -11.93 -10.99
CA ALA A 6 13.37 -10.92 -9.95
C ALA A 6 12.06 -10.13 -9.97
N ARG A 7 11.13 -10.48 -9.07
CA ARG A 7 9.94 -9.66 -8.81
C ARG A 7 10.47 -8.28 -8.48
N ILE A 8 10.23 -7.33 -9.37
CA ILE A 8 10.52 -5.92 -9.12
C ILE A 8 9.97 -5.64 -7.72
N ALA A 9 10.87 -5.32 -6.78
CA ALA A 9 10.48 -5.06 -5.41
C ALA A 9 9.49 -3.89 -5.47
N ARG A 10 8.26 -4.12 -5.02
CA ARG A 10 7.25 -3.06 -4.93
C ARG A 10 7.82 -1.90 -4.15
N SER A 11 7.51 -0.68 -4.58
CA SER A 11 7.86 0.50 -3.79
C SER A 11 7.20 0.45 -2.41
N SER A 12 7.77 1.15 -1.43
CA SER A 12 7.23 1.18 -0.07
C SER A 12 5.77 1.72 -0.04
N LEU A 13 5.42 2.61 -0.98
CA LEU A 13 4.06 3.12 -1.17
C LEU A 13 3.12 2.08 -1.81
N GLU A 14 3.58 1.33 -2.81
CA GLU A 14 2.81 0.22 -3.39
C GLU A 14 2.44 -0.82 -2.35
N GLU A 15 3.38 -1.14 -1.47
CA GLU A 15 3.15 -2.14 -0.44
C GLU A 15 2.16 -1.64 0.62
N LEU A 16 2.24 -0.37 1.01
CA LEU A 16 1.26 0.25 1.90
C LEU A 16 -0.15 0.15 1.32
N ILE A 17 -0.32 0.51 0.05
CA ILE A 17 -1.63 0.47 -0.63
C ILE A 17 -2.10 -0.97 -0.83
N SER A 18 -1.19 -1.88 -1.23
CA SER A 18 -1.50 -3.32 -1.33
C SER A 18 -1.97 -3.88 0.01
N SER A 19 -1.35 -3.49 1.12
CA SER A 19 -1.74 -3.93 2.47
C SER A 19 -3.12 -3.39 2.87
N ILE A 20 -3.48 -2.17 2.46
CA ILE A 20 -4.84 -1.64 2.69
C ILE A 20 -5.88 -2.41 1.88
N LEU A 21 -5.57 -2.72 0.62
CA LEU A 21 -6.47 -3.47 -0.25
C LEU A 21 -6.67 -4.91 0.20
N SER A 22 -5.68 -5.53 0.85
CA SER A 22 -5.77 -6.90 1.37
C SER A 22 -6.59 -7.04 2.66
N GLN A 23 -6.90 -5.95 3.37
CA GLN A 23 -7.69 -6.03 4.59
C GLN A 23 -9.12 -6.53 4.30
N ASN A 24 -9.59 -7.51 5.07
CA ASN A 24 -10.97 -8.03 5.03
C ASN A 24 -11.42 -8.47 3.62
N THR A 25 -10.55 -9.14 2.87
CA THR A 25 -10.87 -9.66 1.52
C THR A 25 -9.93 -10.82 1.17
N SER A 26 -10.24 -11.56 0.10
CA SER A 26 -9.38 -12.65 -0.35
C SER A 26 -8.12 -12.13 -1.06
N ASP A 27 -7.07 -12.94 -1.07
CA ASP A 27 -5.84 -12.67 -1.85
C ASP A 27 -6.15 -12.42 -3.34
N GLN A 28 -7.11 -13.15 -3.90
CA GLN A 28 -7.52 -13.00 -5.28
C GLN A 28 -8.21 -11.64 -5.53
N ASN A 29 -9.10 -11.22 -4.62
CA ASN A 29 -9.81 -9.95 -4.73
C ASN A 29 -8.87 -8.76 -4.55
N SER A 30 -8.00 -8.80 -3.54
CA SER A 30 -7.01 -7.75 -3.29
C SER A 30 -6.01 -7.61 -4.44
N SER A 31 -5.55 -8.73 -5.00
CA SER A 31 -4.64 -8.71 -6.16
C SER A 31 -5.32 -8.12 -7.39
N ARG A 32 -6.57 -8.49 -7.68
CA ARG A 32 -7.35 -7.91 -8.79
C ARG A 32 -7.60 -6.41 -8.57
N ALA A 33 -7.98 -6.01 -7.36
CA ALA A 33 -8.21 -4.60 -7.02
C ALA A 33 -6.93 -3.77 -7.17
N PHE A 34 -5.78 -4.27 -6.71
CA PHE A 34 -4.50 -3.58 -6.86
C PHE A 34 -4.09 -3.46 -8.34
N SER A 35 -4.23 -4.53 -9.13
CA SER A 35 -3.93 -4.48 -10.56
C SER A 35 -4.83 -3.49 -11.30
N SER A 36 -6.14 -3.52 -11.06
CA SER A 36 -7.11 -2.56 -11.61
C SER A 36 -6.75 -1.12 -11.25
N PHE A 37 -6.46 -0.87 -9.97
CA PHE A 37 -6.04 0.44 -9.48
C PHE A 37 -4.76 0.95 -10.17
N ARG A 38 -3.72 0.13 -10.30
CA ARG A 38 -2.45 0.55 -10.96
C ARG A 38 -2.57 0.70 -12.46
N GLN A 39 -3.44 -0.08 -13.11
CA GLN A 39 -3.75 0.10 -14.53
C GLN A 39 -4.47 1.41 -14.79
N HIS A 40 -5.44 1.76 -13.93
CA HIS A 40 -6.20 2.99 -14.07
C HIS A 40 -5.41 4.24 -13.63
N PHE A 41 -4.56 4.09 -12.61
CA PHE A 41 -3.66 5.13 -12.11
C PHE A 41 -2.19 4.71 -12.22
N PRO A 42 -1.56 4.80 -13.40
CA PRO A 42 -0.13 4.48 -13.56
C PRO A 42 0.77 5.37 -12.69
N GLN A 43 0.38 6.63 -12.52
CA GLN A 43 1.06 7.62 -11.67
C GLN A 43 0.28 7.84 -10.37
N TRP A 44 0.99 7.91 -9.24
CA TRP A 44 0.38 8.19 -7.93
C TRP A 44 -0.32 9.55 -7.88
N GLN A 45 0.21 10.53 -8.62
CA GLN A 45 -0.41 11.86 -8.67
C GLN A 45 -1.78 11.84 -9.32
N ALA A 46 -1.99 10.97 -10.33
CA ALA A 46 -3.31 10.76 -10.91
C ALA A 46 -4.28 10.19 -9.88
N ALA A 47 -3.85 9.19 -9.10
CA ALA A 47 -4.66 8.64 -8.02
C ALA A 47 -4.98 9.67 -6.92
N ARG A 48 -4.04 10.57 -6.57
CA ARG A 48 -4.26 11.63 -5.57
C ARG A 48 -5.30 12.64 -6.04
N MET A 49 -5.22 13.05 -7.32
CA MET A 49 -6.13 14.03 -7.92
C MET A 49 -7.51 13.45 -8.25
N ALA A 50 -7.62 12.14 -8.45
CA ALA A 50 -8.87 11.46 -8.71
C ALA A 50 -9.89 11.66 -7.60
N THR A 51 -11.17 11.70 -7.95
CA THR A 51 -12.27 11.74 -7.00
C THR A 51 -12.33 10.45 -6.17
N LEU A 52 -12.96 10.53 -4.99
CA LEU A 52 -13.18 9.34 -4.17
C LEU A 52 -13.98 8.26 -4.92
N SER A 53 -14.93 8.68 -5.77
CA SER A 53 -15.76 7.76 -6.55
C SER A 53 -14.94 7.02 -7.62
N GLU A 54 -14.02 7.69 -8.29
CA GLU A 54 -13.12 7.05 -9.27
C GLU A 54 -12.21 6.03 -8.59
N ILE A 55 -11.61 6.38 -7.44
CA ILE A 55 -10.80 5.42 -6.68
C ILE A 55 -11.66 4.22 -6.25
N GLU A 56 -12.85 4.48 -5.71
CA GLU A 56 -13.76 3.43 -5.25
C GLU A 56 -14.16 2.47 -6.38
N GLU A 57 -14.47 3.00 -7.56
CA GLU A 57 -14.81 2.22 -8.77
C GLU A 57 -13.68 1.24 -9.11
N THR A 58 -12.44 1.71 -9.16
CA THR A 58 -11.29 0.86 -9.54
C THR A 58 -11.05 -0.31 -8.58
N ILE A 59 -11.44 -0.17 -7.31
CA ILE A 59 -11.19 -1.17 -6.25
C ILE A 59 -12.46 -1.88 -5.77
N ARG A 60 -13.60 -1.70 -6.44
CA ARG A 60 -14.90 -2.22 -6.00
C ARG A 60 -14.88 -3.72 -5.68
N GLY A 61 -14.22 -4.51 -6.53
CA GLY A 61 -14.07 -5.96 -6.34
C GLY A 61 -13.27 -6.39 -5.11
N GLY A 62 -12.56 -5.45 -4.45
CA GLY A 62 -11.76 -5.69 -3.25
C GLY A 62 -12.54 -5.69 -1.94
N GLY A 63 -13.83 -5.34 -1.94
CA GLY A 63 -14.65 -5.23 -0.73
C GLY A 63 -14.29 -4.03 0.16
N LEU A 64 -15.26 -3.47 0.88
CA LEU A 64 -15.12 -2.24 1.68
C LEU A 64 -14.54 -1.06 0.87
N SER A 65 -14.83 -1.00 -0.44
CA SER A 65 -14.23 -0.07 -1.41
C SER A 65 -14.33 1.38 -0.97
N ARG A 66 -15.49 1.84 -0.49
CA ARG A 66 -15.69 3.21 0.02
C ARG A 66 -14.79 3.57 1.21
N VAL A 67 -14.50 2.61 2.10
CA VAL A 67 -13.60 2.83 3.24
C VAL A 67 -12.15 2.84 2.76
N LYS A 68 -11.77 1.86 1.92
CA LYS A 68 -10.42 1.73 1.38
C LYS A 68 -10.05 2.93 0.49
N ALA A 69 -10.96 3.40 -0.36
CA ALA A 69 -10.77 4.56 -1.23
C ALA A 69 -10.47 5.83 -0.43
N ARG A 70 -11.27 6.11 0.62
CA ARG A 70 -11.03 7.24 1.53
C ARG A 70 -9.66 7.15 2.20
N ARG A 71 -9.26 5.96 2.66
CA ARG A 71 -7.94 5.75 3.29
C ARG A 71 -6.79 5.96 2.30
N ILE A 72 -6.87 5.36 1.11
CA ILE A 72 -5.85 5.50 0.07
C ILE A 72 -5.68 6.97 -0.30
N LYS A 73 -6.79 7.69 -0.54
CA LYS A 73 -6.75 9.11 -0.88
C LYS A 73 -6.11 9.95 0.24
N ALA A 74 -6.54 9.74 1.49
CA ALA A 74 -5.98 10.46 2.64
C ALA A 74 -4.47 10.21 2.81
N ILE A 75 -4.00 8.98 2.59
CA ILE A 75 -2.57 8.65 2.64
C ILE A 75 -1.80 9.37 1.53
N LEU A 76 -2.29 9.35 0.29
CA LEU A 76 -1.63 10.05 -0.82
C LEU A 76 -1.57 11.56 -0.57
N GLU A 77 -2.68 12.15 -0.13
CA GLU A 77 -2.71 13.58 0.22
C GLU A 77 -1.73 13.93 1.34
N GLU A 78 -1.67 13.12 2.38
CA GLU A 78 -0.80 13.36 3.53
C GLU A 78 0.69 13.16 3.20
N VAL A 79 1.03 12.14 2.40
CA VAL A 79 2.41 11.92 1.94
C VAL A 79 2.88 13.09 1.07
N GLU A 80 2.07 13.52 0.11
CA GLU A 80 2.36 14.71 -0.72
C GLU A 80 2.51 15.95 0.16
N ARG A 81 1.61 16.16 1.13
CA ARG A 81 1.64 17.32 2.04
C ARG A 81 2.92 17.36 2.88
N GLN A 82 3.39 16.22 3.37
CA GLN A 82 4.56 16.15 4.25
C GLN A 82 5.90 16.16 3.49
N LYS A 83 5.94 15.57 2.29
CA LYS A 83 7.20 15.31 1.57
C LYS A 83 7.33 16.04 0.23
N GLY A 84 6.24 16.52 -0.33
CA GLY A 84 6.20 17.12 -1.67
C GLY A 84 6.38 16.11 -2.81
N GLU A 85 6.45 14.81 -2.48
CA GLU A 85 6.52 13.71 -3.44
C GLU A 85 5.79 12.48 -2.91
N LEU A 86 5.11 11.75 -3.81
CA LEU A 86 4.44 10.48 -3.52
C LEU A 86 5.43 9.32 -3.52
N ASN A 87 6.38 9.38 -2.60
CA ASN A 87 7.46 8.42 -2.43
C ASN A 87 7.69 8.12 -0.94
N LEU A 88 7.85 6.84 -0.59
CA LEU A 88 8.12 6.39 0.77
C LEU A 88 9.49 5.72 0.92
N GLU A 89 10.37 5.83 -0.06
CA GLU A 89 11.69 5.19 -0.01
C GLU A 89 12.62 5.80 1.07
N PHE A 90 12.34 7.01 1.55
CA PHE A 90 13.05 7.59 2.70
C PHE A 90 12.88 6.76 3.99
N LEU A 91 11.80 5.97 4.11
CA LEU A 91 11.57 5.08 5.26
C LEU A 91 12.69 4.04 5.43
N ARG A 92 13.42 3.72 4.36
CA ARG A 92 14.57 2.79 4.39
C ARG A 92 15.70 3.29 5.29
N HIS A 93 15.84 4.60 5.38
CA HIS A 93 16.93 5.27 6.08
C HIS A 93 16.57 5.70 7.50
N LEU A 94 15.29 5.59 7.89
CA LEU A 94 14.83 5.95 9.23
C LEU A 94 15.01 4.80 10.23
N PRO A 95 15.24 5.10 11.52
CA PRO A 95 15.15 4.14 12.61
C PRO A 95 13.74 3.52 12.73
N ASP A 96 13.65 2.30 13.25
CA ASP A 96 12.39 1.55 13.37
C ASP A 96 11.30 2.31 14.14
N GLY A 97 11.69 3.01 15.21
CA GLY A 97 10.79 3.81 16.02
C GLY A 97 10.16 4.95 15.20
N GLU A 98 10.94 5.60 14.35
CA GLU A 98 10.48 6.70 13.50
C GLU A 98 9.60 6.20 12.36
N VAL A 99 9.93 5.07 11.74
CA VAL A 99 9.07 4.45 10.71
C VAL A 99 7.71 4.08 11.30
N ARG A 100 7.68 3.50 12.50
CA ARG A 100 6.45 3.17 13.22
C ARG A 100 5.64 4.42 13.57
N SER A 101 6.31 5.47 14.05
CA SER A 101 5.67 6.75 14.37
C SER A 101 5.06 7.39 13.12
N TYR A 102 5.81 7.47 12.03
CA TYR A 102 5.36 8.02 10.75
C TYR A 102 4.17 7.26 10.18
N LEU A 103 4.31 5.93 10.00
CA LEU A 103 3.23 5.12 9.41
C LEU A 103 2.00 5.05 10.33
N GLY A 104 2.19 5.12 11.65
CA GLY A 104 1.12 5.12 12.64
C GLY A 104 0.25 6.38 12.64
N GLN A 105 0.69 7.47 12.00
CA GLN A 105 -0.14 8.67 11.81
C GLN A 105 -1.29 8.45 10.83
N PHE A 106 -1.16 7.49 9.91
CA PHE A 106 -2.17 7.24 8.89
C PHE A 106 -3.36 6.46 9.47
N ALA A 107 -4.55 7.04 9.36
CA ALA A 107 -5.78 6.40 9.85
C ALA A 107 -6.03 5.05 9.16
N GLY A 108 -6.09 3.97 9.95
CA GLY A 108 -6.28 2.60 9.45
C GLY A 108 -4.97 1.86 9.11
N VAL A 109 -3.81 2.46 9.37
CA VAL A 109 -2.50 1.81 9.32
C VAL A 109 -2.12 1.34 10.73
N GLY A 110 -2.40 0.06 11.00
CA GLY A 110 -2.10 -0.56 12.29
C GLY A 110 -0.73 -1.23 12.36
N PRO A 111 -0.34 -1.76 13.53
CA PRO A 111 0.97 -2.41 13.73
C PRO A 111 1.30 -3.51 12.72
N LYS A 112 0.28 -4.24 12.23
CA LYS A 112 0.42 -5.27 11.19
C LYS A 112 0.83 -4.68 9.83
N THR A 113 0.14 -3.63 9.39
CA THR A 113 0.46 -2.93 8.13
C THR A 113 1.83 -2.28 8.21
N ILE A 114 2.14 -1.64 9.35
CA ILE A 114 3.46 -1.06 9.62
C ILE A 114 4.56 -2.12 9.49
N ALA A 115 4.37 -3.28 10.12
CA ALA A 115 5.34 -4.38 10.02
C ALA A 115 5.53 -4.84 8.57
N CYS A 116 4.45 -4.96 7.78
CA CYS A 116 4.55 -5.32 6.36
C CYS A 116 5.41 -4.29 5.60
N VAL A 117 5.06 -3.01 5.68
CA VAL A 117 5.80 -1.95 4.99
C VAL A 117 7.26 -1.89 5.44
N MET A 118 7.55 -2.09 6.73
CA MET A 118 8.92 -2.15 7.25
C MET A 118 9.73 -3.33 6.70
N LEU A 119 9.11 -4.50 6.55
CA LEU A 119 9.76 -5.68 5.96
C LEU A 119 10.14 -5.43 4.50
N PHE A 120 9.21 -4.90 3.71
CA PHE A 120 9.42 -4.66 2.28
C PHE A 120 10.33 -3.46 2.00
N SER A 121 10.20 -2.37 2.76
CA SER A 121 11.08 -1.20 2.60
C SER A 121 12.54 -1.56 2.86
N ARG A 122 12.86 -2.41 3.84
CA ARG A 122 14.26 -2.75 4.16
C ARG A 122 14.88 -3.87 3.32
N GLY A 123 14.21 -4.31 2.25
CA GLY A 123 14.70 -5.41 1.39
C GLY A 123 14.86 -6.73 2.14
N ARG A 124 14.25 -6.87 3.33
CA ARG A 124 14.26 -8.13 4.06
C ARG A 124 13.21 -9.04 3.41
N PRO A 125 13.54 -10.28 3.06
CA PRO A 125 12.57 -11.18 2.46
C PRO A 125 11.36 -11.27 3.38
N ALA A 126 10.19 -10.89 2.86
CA ALA A 126 8.94 -11.07 3.59
C ALA A 126 8.76 -12.57 3.82
N PHE A 127 8.95 -13.01 5.07
CA PHE A 127 8.74 -14.40 5.41
C PHE A 127 7.28 -14.78 5.06
N PRO A 128 7.05 -15.92 4.36
CA PRO A 128 5.75 -16.28 3.76
C PRO A 128 4.55 -16.23 4.72
N TRP A 129 4.82 -16.38 6.02
CA TRP A 129 3.81 -16.45 7.09
C TRP A 129 3.06 -15.13 7.34
N ILE A 130 3.63 -13.96 7.01
CA ILE A 130 2.97 -12.67 7.31
C ILE A 130 1.74 -12.43 6.44
N ARG A 131 1.73 -12.96 5.20
CA ARG A 131 0.60 -12.81 4.28
C ARG A 131 -0.61 -13.65 4.71
N MET A 132 -0.41 -14.68 5.51
CA MET A 132 -1.45 -15.62 5.95
C MET A 132 -2.26 -15.11 7.17
N PHE A 133 -1.82 -14.04 7.85
CA PHE A 133 -2.49 -13.46 9.03
C PHE A 133 -3.20 -12.10 8.77
N ILE A 134 -3.41 -11.75 7.51
CA ILE A 134 -4.10 -10.52 7.06
C ILE A 134 -5.50 -10.81 6.45
N VAL A 135 -5.89 -12.09 6.36
CA VAL A 135 -7.30 -12.47 6.14
C VAL A 135 -8.08 -12.51 7.46
#